data_AF-A0A724ITQ1-F1
#
_entry.id   AF-A0A724ITQ1-F1
#
_cell.length_a   1.000
_cell.length_b   1.000
_cell.length_c   1.000
_cell.angle_alpha   90.00
_cell.angle_beta   90.00
_cell.angle_gamma   90.00
#
_symmetry.space_group_name_H-M   'P 1'
#
loop_
_entity.id
_entity.type
_entity.pdbx_description
1 polymer ?
#
loop_
_entity_poly.entity_id
_entity_poly.type
_entity_poly.pdbx_seq_one_letter_code
_entity_poly.pdbx_strand_id
1 'polypeptide(L)' 'AGLVNGTTIQAGDMMVKADYSVVPKMDDKVQFSGEQWSVVAIEKKMVNDDVVAYFIQVRK' A
#
# COMPACT_ATOMS: atom_id res chain seq x y z
N ALA A 1 2.18 -11.03 14.09
CA ALA A 1 1.34 -9.99 13.46
C ALA A 1 2.27 -8.85 13.06
N GLY A 2 2.40 -8.55 11.76
CA GLY A 2 3.14 -7.38 11.31
C GLY A 2 2.21 -6.17 11.31
N LEU A 3 2.69 -5.03 11.79
CA LEU A 3 1.98 -3.76 11.71
C LEU A 3 2.53 -2.99 10.50
N VAL A 4 1.64 -2.38 9.72
CA VAL A 4 2.02 -1.36 8.72
C VAL A 4 1.35 -0.08 9.16
N ASN A 5 2.17 0.88 9.58
CA ASN A 5 1.75 2.19 10.05
C ASN A 5 0.59 2.17 11.09
N GLY A 6 0.63 1.23 12.04
CA GLY A 6 -0.39 1.06 13.08
C GLY A 6 -1.64 0.28 12.67
N THR A 7 -1.75 -0.12 11.40
CA THR A 7 -2.83 -1.00 10.92
C THR A 7 -2.40 -2.46 11.05
N THR A 8 -3.22 -3.25 11.77
CA THR A 8 -3.02 -4.70 11.88
C THR A 8 -3.21 -5.34 10.52
N ILE A 9 -2.19 -6.02 10.00
CA ILE A 9 -2.32 -6.87 8.81
C ILE A 9 -3.26 -8.03 9.15
N GLN A 10 -4.38 -8.13 8.44
CA GLN A 10 -5.39 -9.19 8.62
C GLN A 10 -5.22 -10.30 7.56
N ALA A 11 -5.79 -11.47 7.83
CA ALA A 11 -5.86 -12.55 6.85
C ALA A 11 -6.70 -12.07 5.65
N GLY A 12 -6.09 -12.06 4.46
CA GLY A 12 -6.71 -11.52 3.25
C GLY A 12 -6.17 -10.14 2.84
N ASP A 13 -5.33 -9.49 3.65
CA ASP A 13 -4.64 -8.27 3.22
C ASP A 13 -3.42 -8.61 2.36
N MET A 14 -3.15 -7.75 1.37
CA MET A 14 -1.98 -7.87 0.51
C MET A 14 -1.15 -6.59 0.55
N MET A 15 0.18 -6.73 0.47
CA MET A 15 1.11 -5.61 0.40
C MET A 15 1.57 -5.41 -1.04
N VAL A 16 1.33 -4.22 -1.57
CA VAL A 16 1.76 -3.82 -2.92
C VAL A 16 2.86 -2.78 -2.79
N LYS A 17 3.95 -2.95 -3.54
CA LYS A 17 5.00 -1.95 -3.65
C LYS A 17 4.81 -1.18 -4.96
N ALA A 18 4.65 0.13 -4.87
CA ALA A 18 4.64 1.00 -6.04
C ALA A 18 6.00 1.72 -6.15
N ASP A 19 6.50 1.83 -7.39
CA ASP A 19 7.62 2.72 -7.68
C ASP A 19 7.16 4.19 -7.64
N TYR A 20 8.13 5.10 -7.47
CA TYR A 20 7.90 6.52 -7.21
C TYR A 20 7.20 7.28 -8.35
N SER A 21 6.86 6.60 -9.45
CA SER A 21 6.21 7.18 -10.63
C SER A 21 4.80 7.68 -10.34
N VAL A 22 4.16 7.16 -9.30
CA VAL A 22 2.78 7.52 -8.92
C VAL A 22 2.71 7.69 -7.40
N VAL A 23 2.06 8.77 -6.96
CA VAL A 23 1.73 8.98 -5.54
C VAL A 23 0.38 8.32 -5.27
N PRO A 24 0.34 7.19 -4.53
CA PRO A 24 -0.91 6.49 -4.25
C PRO A 24 -1.79 7.30 -3.29
N LYS A 25 -3.10 7.10 -3.41
CA LYS A 25 -4.14 7.72 -2.58
C LYS A 25 -5.04 6.66 -1.95
N MET A 26 -5.66 6.98 -0.82
CA MET A 26 -6.60 6.08 -0.15
C MET A 26 -7.83 5.75 -1.00
N ASP A 27 -8.19 6.67 -1.90
CA ASP A 27 -9.35 6.54 -2.78
C ASP A 27 -9.04 5.69 -4.02
N ASP A 28 -7.75 5.37 -4.24
CA ASP A 28 -7.33 4.55 -5.38
C ASP A 28 -7.88 3.13 -5.27
N LYS A 29 -8.01 2.52 -6.44
CA LYS A 29 -8.47 1.14 -6.59
C LYS A 29 -7.41 0.35 -7.31
N VAL A 30 -6.92 -0.70 -6.65
CA VAL A 30 -5.88 -1.56 -7.19
C VAL A 30 -6.54 -2.72 -7.91
N GLN A 31 -6.29 -2.88 -9.21
CA GLN A 31 -6.65 -4.10 -9.91
C GLN A 31 -5.53 -5.12 -9.78
N PHE A 32 -5.87 -6.29 -9.25
CA PHE A 32 -4.94 -7.41 -9.14
C PHE A 32 -5.67 -8.71 -9.49
N SER A 33 -5.11 -9.47 -10.44
CA SER A 33 -5.71 -10.74 -10.92
C SER A 33 -7.17 -10.62 -11.38
N GLY A 34 -7.55 -9.49 -11.99
CA GLY A 34 -8.91 -9.22 -12.45
C GLY A 34 -9.90 -8.80 -11.37
N GLU A 35 -9.45 -8.69 -10.12
CA GLU A 35 -10.27 -8.24 -8.99
C GLU A 35 -9.88 -6.83 -8.56
N GLN A 36 -10.85 -6.07 -8.05
CA GLN A 36 -10.64 -4.71 -7.57
C GLN A 36 -10.50 -4.72 -6.05
N TRP A 37 -9.42 -4.11 -5.57
CA TRP A 37 -9.05 -4.03 -4.17
C TRP A 37 -9.01 -2.58 -3.72
N SER A 38 -9.42 -2.34 -2.47
CA SER A 38 -9.40 -1.01 -1.86
C SER A 38 -8.12 -0.80 -1.06
N VAL A 39 -7.54 0.40 -1.16
CA VAL A 39 -6.40 0.79 -0.32
C VAL A 39 -6.87 1.01 1.11
N VAL A 40 -6.17 0.41 2.07
CA VAL A 40 -6.47 0.54 3.51
C VAL A 40 -5.35 1.20 4.31
N ALA A 41 -4.12 1.15 3.81
CA ALA A 41 -3.00 1.90 4.38
C ALA A 41 -1.96 2.19 3.30
N ILE A 42 -1.26 3.31 3.45
CA ILE A 42 -0.12 3.69 2.63
C ILE A 42 1.02 4.08 3.57
N GLU A 43 2.17 3.45 3.38
CA GLU A 43 3.41 3.77 4.06
C GLU A 43 4.47 4.19 3.02
N LYS A 44 5.12 5.33 3.25
CA LYS A 44 6.19 5.81 2.37
C LYS A 44 7.55 5.45 2.95
N LYS A 45 8.46 4.97 2.11
CA LYS A 45 9.86 4.78 2.47
C LYS A 45 10.66 6.02 2.09
N MET A 46 11.18 6.70 3.09
CA MET A 46 12.08 7.85 2.94
C MET A 46 13.54 7.41 3.00
N VAL A 47 14.39 7.97 2.14
CA VAL A 47 15.86 7.89 2.20
C VAL A 47 16.41 9.27 1.88
N ASN A 48 17.19 9.87 2.79
CA ASN A 48 17.77 11.21 2.61
C ASN A 48 16.74 12.27 2.18
N ASP A 49 15.58 12.31 2.85
CA ASP A 49 14.45 13.20 2.56
C ASP A 49 13.72 12.97 1.23
N ASP A 50 14.12 11.96 0.44
CA ASP A 50 13.43 11.54 -0.76
C ASP A 50 12.54 10.30 -0.54
N VAL A 51 11.37 10.29 -1.16
CA VAL A 51 10.50 9.10 -1.19
C VAL A 51 11.03 8.14 -2.26
N VAL A 52 11.49 6.96 -1.83
CA VAL A 52 12.03 5.93 -2.75
C VAL A 52 11.05 4.82 -3.07
N ALA A 53 10.00 4.64 -2.26
CA ALA A 53 8.96 3.64 -2.48
C ALA A 53 7.70 3.94 -1.66
N TYR A 54 6.57 3.40 -2.12
CA TYR A 54 5.34 3.28 -1.34
C TYR A 54 5.00 1.82 -1.08
N PHE A 55 4.65 1.50 0.16
CA PHE A 55 4.08 0.24 0.60
C PHE A 55 2.59 0.46 0.83
N ILE A 56 1.77 -0.21 0.05
CA ILE A 56 0.32 -0.01 0.02
C ILE A 56 -0.32 -1.30 0.51
N GLN A 57 -1.06 -1.22 1.62
CA GLN A 57 -1.89 -2.32 2.08
C GLN A 57 -3.24 -2.22 1.36
N VAL A 58 -3.66 -3.33 0.75
CA VAL A 58 -4.96 -3.43 0.08
C VAL A 58 -5.79 -4.54 0.68
N ARG A 59 -7.11 -4.36 0.62
CA ARG A 59 -8.12 -5.32 1.08
C ARG A 59 -9.24 -5.44 0.04
N LYS A 60 -9.76 -6.65 -0.12
CA LYS A 60 -10.91 -6.94 -0.97
C LYS A 60 -12.20 -6.41 -0.35
#